data_AF-A0A7X6Q056-F1
#
_entry.id   AF-A0A7X6Q056-F1
#
_cell.length_a   1.000
_cell.length_b   1.000
_cell.length_c   1.000
_cell.angle_alpha   90.00
_cell.angle_beta   90.00
_cell.angle_gamma   90.00
#
_symmetry.space_group_name_H-M   'P 1'
#
loop_
_entity.id
_entity.type
_entity.pdbx_description
1 polymer ?
#
loop_
_entity_poly.entity_id
_entity_poly.type
_entity_poly.pdbx_seq_one_letter_code
_entity_poly.pdbx_strand_id
1 'polypeptide(L)' 'ADTFAALAILDARLVIWKKGQEVTLPLGDVVTGPYRTSLEDGDLIVSILVPKLAESVRTNFT' A
#
# COMPACT_ATOMS: atom_id res chain seq x y z
N ALA A 1 11.36 4.19 -7.24
CA ALA A 1 10.37 3.12 -7.08
C ALA A 1 9.01 3.75 -7.34
N ASP A 2 8.44 3.45 -8.50
CA ASP A 2 7.36 4.26 -9.08
C ASP A 2 5.98 3.79 -8.58
N THR A 3 5.92 2.55 -8.12
CA THR A 3 4.74 1.88 -7.58
C THR A 3 4.12 2.62 -6.40
N PHE A 4 4.91 3.27 -5.54
CA PHE A 4 4.38 3.94 -4.35
C PHE A 4 3.45 5.11 -4.69
N ALA A 5 3.86 5.96 -5.63
CA ALA A 5 3.05 7.10 -6.06
C ALA A 5 1.74 6.63 -6.71
N ALA A 6 1.81 5.58 -7.54
CA ALA A 6 0.63 4.98 -8.15
C ALA A 6 -0.34 4.42 -7.11
N LEU A 7 0.16 3.63 -6.14
CA LEU A 7 -0.68 3.03 -5.10
C LEU A 7 -1.28 4.07 -4.15
N ALA A 8 -0.57 5.16 -3.87
CA ALA A 8 -1.09 6.26 -3.04
C ALA A 8 -2.31 6.93 -3.71
N ILE A 9 -2.24 7.18 -5.02
CA ILE A 9 -3.35 7.77 -5.80
C ILE A 9 -4.54 6.81 -5.89
N LEU A 10 -4.28 5.51 -5.93
CA LEU A 10 -5.30 4.47 -6.06
C LEU A 10 -5.98 4.09 -4.73
N ASP A 11 -5.75 4.83 -3.63
CA ASP A 11 -6.26 4.52 -2.29
C ASP A 11 -5.95 3.07 -1.86
N ALA A 12 -4.73 2.62 -2.15
CA ALA A 12 -4.32 1.27 -1.86
C ALA A 12 -4.17 1.03 -0.34
N ARG A 13 -4.53 -0.17 0.09
CA ARG A 13 -4.28 -0.68 1.44
C ARG A 13 -3.32 -1.86 1.38
N LEU A 14 -2.48 -1.99 2.40
CA LEU A 14 -1.54 -3.08 2.54
C LEU A 14 -2.06 -4.07 3.58
N VAL A 15 -2.09 -5.34 3.22
CA VAL A 15 -2.28 -6.43 4.18
C VAL A 15 -0.90 -6.87 4.64
N ILE A 16 -0.67 -6.78 5.95
CA ILE A 16 0.60 -7.05 6.58
C ILE A 16 0.40 -8.18 7.59
N TRP A 17 1.21 -9.22 7.47
CA TRP A 17 1.38 -10.21 8.53
C TRP A 17 2.30 -9.61 9.59
N LYS A 18 1.74 -9.37 10.78
CA LYS A 18 2.42 -8.76 11.92
C LYS A 18 2.13 -9.56 13.17
N LYS A 19 3.17 -10.04 13.86
CA LYS A 19 3.05 -10.72 15.17
C LYS A 19 2.00 -11.85 15.18
N GLY A 20 1.91 -12.61 14.09
CA GLY A 20 1.00 -13.75 13.96
C GLY A 20 -0.43 -13.43 13.52
N GLN A 21 -0.70 -12.19 13.10
CA GLN A 21 -2.03 -11.74 12.64
C GLN A 21 -1.91 -10.92 11.35
N GLU A 22 -2.96 -10.93 10.54
CA GLU A 22 -3.09 -10.03 9.41
C GLU A 22 -3.71 -8.69 9.84
N VAL A 23 -3.08 -7.60 9.45
CA VAL A 23 -3.57 -6.23 9.67
C VAL A 23 -3.64 -5.53 8.33
N THR A 24 -4.73 -4.82 8.07
CA THR A 24 -4.88 -3.99 6.86
C THR A 24 -4.69 -2.53 7.22
N LEU A 25 -3.71 -1.88 6.60
CA LEU A 25 -3.39 -0.47 6.83
C LEU A 25 -3.40 0.33 5.52
N PRO A 26 -3.80 1.61 5.54
CA PRO A 26 -3.57 2.53 4.42
C PRO A 26 -2.09 2.59 4.04
N LEU A 27 -1.78 2.72 2.75
CA LEU A 27 -0.39 2.85 2.29
C LEU A 27 0.37 3.99 3.00
N GLY A 28 -0.30 5.13 3.22
CA GLY A 28 0.28 6.30 3.87
C GLY A 28 0.66 6.09 5.34
N ASP A 29 0.00 5.14 6.03
CA ASP A 29 0.34 4.79 7.41
C ASP A 29 1.56 3.87 7.47
N VAL A 30 1.85 3.16 6.38
CA VAL A 30 2.97 2.22 6.26
C VAL A 30 4.23 2.89 5.73
N VAL A 31 4.14 3.73 4.70
CA VAL A 31 5.29 4.41 4.09
C VAL A 31 5.43 5.81 4.68
N THR A 32 6.35 5.96 5.64
CA THR A 32 6.50 7.19 6.44
C THR A 32 7.54 8.16 5.88
N GLY A 33 8.33 7.75 4.89
CA GLY A 33 9.28 8.61 4.19
C GLY A 33 10.26 7.85 3.29
N PRO A 34 11.27 8.53 2.71
CA PRO A 34 12.26 7.89 1.85
C PRO A 34 13.00 6.78 2.60
N TYR A 35 12.87 5.54 2.11
CA TYR A 35 13.42 4.33 2.75
C TYR A 35 12.95 4.11 4.20
N ARG A 36 11.81 4.69 4.59
CA ARG A 36 11.26 4.60 5.95
C ARG A 36 9.84 4.07 5.89
N THR A 37 9.58 3.06 6.72
CA THR A 37 8.26 2.48 6.88
C THR A 37 7.93 2.31 8.36
N SER A 38 6.67 2.04 8.68
CA SER A 38 6.23 1.64 10.01
C SER A 38 6.40 0.13 10.28
N LEU A 39 6.95 -0.62 9.32
CA LEU A 39 7.17 -2.06 9.46
C LEU A 39 8.29 -2.32 10.47
N GLU A 40 8.08 -3.35 11.30
CA GLU A 40 9.08 -3.86 12.23
C GLU A 40 9.75 -5.11 11.65
N ASP A 41 10.87 -5.54 12.24
CA ASP A 41 11.54 -6.77 11.84
C ASP A 41 10.58 -7.97 11.92
N GLY A 42 10.49 -8.72 10.82
CA GLY A 42 9.59 -9.87 10.69
C GLY A 42 8.17 -9.54 10.27
N ASP A 43 7.80 -8.25 10.12
CA ASP A 43 6.57 -7.88 9.43
C ASP A 43 6.70 -8.21 7.93
N LEU A 44 5.62 -8.70 7.32
CA LEU A 44 5.59 -9.07 5.90
C LEU A 44 4.37 -8.48 5.21
N ILE A 45 4.57 -7.68 4.16
CA ILE A 45 3.48 -7.31 3.25
C ILE A 45 3.10 -8.56 2.46
N VAL A 46 1.88 -9.06 2.66
CA VAL A 46 1.40 -10.29 2.01
C VAL A 46 0.51 -10.00 0.80
N SER A 47 -0.19 -8.86 0.79
CA SER A 47 -0.99 -8.44 -0.36
C SER A 47 -1.24 -6.93 -0.37
N ILE A 48 -1.68 -6.45 -1.53
CA ILE A 48 -2.08 -5.06 -1.78
C ILE A 48 -3.53 -5.09 -2.24
N LEU A 49 -4.39 -4.35 -1.54
CA LEU A 49 -5.79 -4.19 -1.88
C LEU A 49 -5.98 -2.84 -2.56
N VAL A 50 -6.51 -2.85 -3.77
CA VAL A 50 -6.81 -1.65 -4.54
C VAL A 50 -8.31 -1.64 -4.86
N PRO A 51 -9.06 -0.60 -4.49
CA PRO A 51 -10.46 -0.46 -4.88
C PRO A 51 -10.60 -0.50 -6.41
N LYS A 52 -11.59 -1.25 -6.89
CA LYS A 52 -11.91 -1.25 -8.32
C LYS A 52 -12.40 0.14 -8.73
N LEU A 53 -11.72 0.75 -9.70
CA LEU A 53 -12.10 2.05 -10.26
C LEU A 53 -13.40 1.91 -11.08
N ALA A 54 -14.19 2.99 -11.14
CA ALA A 54 -15.35 3.06 -12.01
C ALA A 54 -14.92 3.00 -13.49
N GLU A 55 -15.78 2.46 -14.36
CA GLU A 55 -15.48 2.27 -15.80
C GLU A 55 -15.18 3.58 -16.55
N SER A 56 -15.71 4.70 -16.05
CA SER A 56 -15.47 6.03 -16.60
C SER A 56 -14.08 6.59 -16.29
N VAL A 57 -13.35 6.00 -15.34
CA VAL A 57 -12.04 6.49 -14.93
C VAL A 57 -11.03 6.29 -16.06
N ARG A 58 -10.16 7.28 -16.24
CA ARG A 58 -9.01 7.22 -17.15
C ARG A 58 -7.75 7.45 -16.32
N THR A 59 -6.72 6.67 -16.60
CA THR A 59 -5.45 6.71 -15.89
C THR A 59 -4.34 7.10 -16.85
N ASN A 60 -3.35 7.84 -16.36
CA ASN A 60 -2.10 8.09 -17.06
C ASN A 60 -0.96 7.98 -16.05
N PHE A 61 0.17 7.42 -16.48
CA PHE A 61 1.41 7.38 -15.73
C PHE A 61 2.54 7.77 -16.70
N THR A 62 3.11 8.95 -16.49
CA THR A 62 4.18 9.56 -17.31
C THR A 62 5.23 10.15 -16.41
#